data_AF-A0A0F7CKY2-F1
#
_entry.id   AF-A0A0F7CKY2-F1
#
_cell.length_a   1.000
_cell.length_b   1.000
_cell.length_c   1.000
_cell.angle_alpha   90.00
_cell.angle_beta   90.00
_cell.angle_gamma   90.00
#
_symmetry.space_group_name_H-M   'P 1'
#
loop_
_entity.id
_entity.type
_entity.pdbx_description
1 polymer ?
#
loop_
_entity_poly.entity_id
_entity_poly.type
_entity_poly.pdbx_seq_one_letter_code
_entity_poly.pdbx_strand_id
1 'polypeptide(L)'
;MRSVWRILGVSYSEALFWIREWTWIAQSISYIAGFFLLFYIWGGLEALKGVMVASIIVGGWSIGANAVAQVVGWHKMSKRINVYVASPLTLAEYYAGMVLAQLPILVIELSMPLIVASLMRLDPVSLLLLFVLSIIALLLGSFLVLSVVLRIKNPANISAITNPIVTLTVMLPPVYYPAKALPEPYRYFMLIVPTTPLAEAARLIAGMGTPVVDAWVLILMIAAWLTASIVLLLRTFRWGLG
;
A
#
# COMPACT_ATOMS: atom_id res chain seq x y z
N MET A 1 18.66 -13.09 17.20
CA MET A 1 17.45 -13.71 17.80
C MET A 1 16.60 -12.74 18.61
N ARG A 2 17.14 -11.94 19.55
CA ARG A 2 16.32 -10.99 20.35
C ARG A 2 15.52 -9.96 19.51
N SER A 3 16.11 -9.47 18.41
CA SER A 3 15.46 -8.49 17.52
C SER A 3 14.22 -9.04 16.82
N VAL A 4 14.25 -10.30 16.37
CA VAL A 4 13.11 -10.96 15.72
C VAL A 4 11.93 -11.09 16.69
N TRP A 5 12.18 -11.50 17.93
CA TRP A 5 11.13 -11.60 18.96
C TRP A 5 10.49 -10.25 19.30
N ARG A 6 11.29 -9.17 19.29
CA ARG A 6 10.79 -7.81 19.48
C ARG A 6 9.85 -7.38 18.36
N ILE A 7 10.26 -7.62 17.12
CA ILE A 7 9.45 -7.35 15.92
C ILE A 7 8.13 -8.14 15.98
N LEU A 8 8.21 -9.44 16.29
CA LEU A 8 7.02 -10.30 16.42
C LEU A 8 6.13 -9.89 17.58
N GLY A 9 6.69 -9.44 18.70
CA GLY A 9 5.93 -8.94 19.85
C GLY A 9 5.09 -7.71 19.51
N VAL A 10 5.69 -6.74 18.81
CA VAL A 10 4.97 -5.56 18.29
C VAL A 10 3.92 -6.00 17.26
N SER A 11 4.30 -6.89 16.33
CA SER A 11 3.37 -7.37 15.31
C SER A 11 2.15 -8.06 15.92
N TYR A 12 2.35 -8.86 16.96
CA TYR A 12 1.29 -9.59 17.66
C TYR A 12 0.37 -8.63 18.43
N SER A 13 0.91 -7.63 19.11
CA SER A 13 0.09 -6.66 19.86
C SER A 13 -0.87 -5.89 18.95
N GLU A 14 -0.40 -5.53 17.75
CA GLU A 14 -1.22 -4.82 16.77
C GLU A 14 -2.17 -5.75 16.00
N ALA A 15 -1.74 -6.96 15.64
CA ALA A 15 -2.59 -7.91 14.93
C ALA A 15 -3.81 -8.34 15.75
N LEU A 16 -3.70 -8.40 17.08
CA LEU A 16 -4.81 -8.72 17.97
C LEU A 16 -5.98 -7.74 17.86
N PHE A 17 -5.71 -6.47 17.55
CA PHE A 17 -6.76 -5.47 17.33
C PHE A 17 -7.65 -5.88 16.15
N TRP A 18 -7.05 -6.27 15.03
CA TRP A 18 -7.76 -6.68 13.82
C TRP A 18 -8.57 -7.95 13.99
N ILE A 19 -8.06 -8.93 14.73
CA ILE A 19 -8.78 -10.19 15.00
C ILE A 19 -10.04 -9.93 15.84
N ARG A 20 -10.01 -8.94 16.73
CA ARG A 20 -11.15 -8.57 17.57
C ARG A 20 -12.20 -7.76 16.79
N GLU A 21 -11.78 -7.01 15.78
CA GLU A 21 -12.65 -6.18 14.95
C GLU A 21 -13.07 -6.87 13.64
N TRP A 22 -13.74 -8.03 13.76
CA TRP A 22 -14.18 -8.85 12.61
C TRP A 22 -15.02 -8.09 11.57
N THR A 23 -15.71 -7.03 11.98
CA THR A 23 -16.54 -6.18 11.11
C THR A 23 -15.73 -5.52 10.01
N TRP A 24 -14.47 -5.13 10.27
CA TRP A 24 -13.58 -4.55 9.26
C TRP A 24 -13.16 -5.58 8.22
N ILE A 25 -12.91 -6.82 8.66
CA ILE A 25 -12.58 -7.92 7.76
C ILE A 25 -13.78 -8.21 6.85
N ALA A 26 -14.98 -8.33 7.42
CA ALA A 26 -16.20 -8.54 6.67
C ALA A 26 -16.45 -7.40 5.66
N GLN A 27 -16.30 -6.14 6.09
CA GLN A 27 -16.43 -4.98 5.22
C GLN A 27 -15.42 -5.00 4.06
N SER A 28 -14.16 -5.35 4.33
CA SER A 28 -13.11 -5.41 3.31
C SER A 28 -13.44 -6.47 2.27
N ILE A 29 -13.81 -7.68 2.70
CA ILE A 29 -14.22 -8.78 1.80
C ILE A 29 -15.44 -8.36 0.96
N SER A 30 -16.47 -7.79 1.59
CA SER A 30 -17.67 -7.33 0.87
C SER A 30 -17.35 -6.23 -0.15
N TYR A 31 -16.51 -5.27 0.22
CA TYR A 31 -16.10 -4.19 -0.67
C TYR A 31 -15.33 -4.72 -1.89
N ILE A 32 -14.31 -5.56 -1.66
CA ILE A 32 -13.48 -6.10 -2.74
C ILE A 32 -14.32 -7.01 -3.64
N ALA A 33 -15.14 -7.91 -3.07
CA ALA A 33 -16.00 -8.78 -3.85
C ALA A 33 -17.01 -7.99 -4.70
N GLY A 34 -17.65 -6.97 -4.10
CA GLY A 34 -18.56 -6.07 -4.81
C GLY A 34 -17.88 -5.27 -5.93
N PHE A 35 -16.65 -4.79 -5.68
CA PHE A 35 -15.86 -4.06 -6.67
C PHE A 35 -15.52 -4.93 -7.88
N PHE A 36 -15.03 -6.15 -7.65
CA PHE A 36 -14.74 -7.10 -8.74
C PHE A 36 -16.02 -7.51 -9.50
N LEU A 37 -17.13 -7.74 -8.79
CA LEU A 37 -18.42 -8.04 -9.41
C LEU A 37 -18.90 -6.90 -10.31
N LEU A 38 -18.76 -5.64 -9.86
CA LEU A 38 -19.15 -4.47 -10.64
C LEU A 38 -18.37 -4.38 -11.96
N PHE A 39 -17.04 -4.57 -11.92
CA PHE A 39 -16.23 -4.55 -13.15
C PHE A 39 -16.51 -5.74 -14.06
N TYR A 40 -16.82 -6.90 -13.50
CA TYR A 40 -17.27 -8.04 -14.30
C TYR A 40 -18.58 -7.75 -15.04
N ILE A 41 -19.58 -7.19 -14.35
CA ILE A 41 -20.89 -6.88 -14.95
C ILE A 41 -20.76 -5.86 -16.08
N TRP A 42 -19.90 -4.84 -15.93
CA TRP A 42 -19.77 -3.77 -16.91
C TRP A 42 -18.82 -4.05 -18.07
N GLY A 43 -17.71 -4.74 -17.84
CA GLY A 43 -16.68 -4.94 -18.86
C GLY A 43 -16.18 -6.37 -19.01
N GLY A 44 -16.86 -7.33 -18.40
CA GLY A 44 -16.57 -8.75 -18.53
C GLY A 44 -15.16 -9.13 -18.07
N LEU A 45 -14.58 -10.12 -18.76
CA LEU A 45 -13.27 -10.68 -18.42
C LEU A 45 -12.10 -9.71 -18.64
N GLU A 46 -12.20 -8.82 -19.64
CA GLU A 46 -11.14 -7.84 -19.92
C GLU A 46 -11.07 -6.76 -18.83
N ALA A 47 -12.22 -6.31 -18.33
CA ALA A 47 -12.25 -5.41 -17.18
C ALA A 47 -11.73 -6.07 -15.91
N LEU A 48 -12.06 -7.35 -15.69
CA LEU A 48 -11.53 -8.12 -14.57
C LEU A 48 -10.00 -8.23 -14.61
N LYS A 49 -9.39 -8.42 -15.79
CA LYS A 49 -7.93 -8.44 -15.96
C LYS A 49 -7.30 -7.14 -15.50
N GLY A 50 -7.82 -6.02 -15.98
CA GLY A 50 -7.31 -4.69 -15.63
C GLY A 50 -7.44 -4.40 -14.13
N VAL A 51 -8.60 -4.71 -13.56
CA VAL A 51 -8.87 -4.47 -12.13
C VAL A 51 -8.09 -5.39 -11.22
N MET A 52 -7.88 -6.64 -11.60
CA MET A 52 -7.02 -7.58 -10.88
C MET A 52 -5.61 -7.00 -10.67
N VAL A 53 -4.94 -6.57 -11.76
CA VAL A 53 -3.59 -5.99 -11.66
C VAL A 53 -3.59 -4.71 -10.82
N ALA A 54 -4.56 -3.82 -11.07
CA ALA A 54 -4.67 -2.57 -10.34
C ALA A 54 -4.87 -2.80 -8.83
N SER A 55 -5.76 -3.73 -8.46
CA SER A 55 -6.13 -3.99 -7.07
C SER A 55 -4.99 -4.59 -6.26
N ILE A 56 -4.06 -5.32 -6.87
CA ILE A 56 -2.86 -5.81 -6.17
C ILE A 56 -2.00 -4.64 -5.69
N ILE A 57 -1.79 -3.64 -6.55
CA ILE A 57 -1.02 -2.44 -6.22
C ILE A 57 -1.78 -1.54 -5.26
N VAL A 58 -3.07 -1.34 -5.51
CA VAL A 58 -3.92 -0.51 -4.64
C VAL A 58 -4.03 -1.12 -3.25
N GLY A 59 -4.12 -2.44 -3.11
CA GLY A 59 -4.14 -3.13 -1.82
C GLY A 59 -2.87 -2.85 -1.03
N GLY A 60 -1.70 -3.08 -1.64
CA GLY A 60 -0.41 -2.75 -1.03
C GLY A 60 -0.31 -1.27 -0.62
N TRP A 61 -0.51 -0.37 -1.59
CA TRP A 61 -0.46 1.08 -1.38
C TRP A 61 -1.40 1.54 -0.27
N SER A 62 -2.66 1.10 -0.28
CA SER A 62 -3.69 1.51 0.68
C SER A 62 -3.40 1.00 2.08
N ILE A 63 -2.92 -0.24 2.23
CA ILE A 63 -2.49 -0.76 3.54
C ILE A 63 -1.33 0.07 4.10
N GLY A 64 -0.36 0.44 3.27
CA GLY A 64 0.73 1.30 3.69
C GLY A 64 0.27 2.71 4.08
N ALA A 65 -0.42 3.36 3.15
CA ALA A 65 -0.83 4.76 3.25
C ALA A 65 -1.98 5.02 4.23
N ASN A 66 -2.86 4.05 4.46
CA ASN A 66 -3.91 4.11 5.47
C ASN A 66 -3.55 3.29 6.70
N ALA A 67 -3.56 1.95 6.64
CA ALA A 67 -3.48 1.14 7.85
C ALA A 67 -2.20 1.40 8.67
N VAL A 68 -1.02 1.27 8.06
CA VAL A 68 0.26 1.54 8.76
C VAL A 68 0.35 3.00 9.19
N ALA A 69 0.06 3.94 8.29
CA ALA A 69 0.23 5.36 8.56
C ALA A 69 -0.72 5.87 9.66
N GLN A 70 -1.98 5.43 9.65
CA GLN A 70 -2.98 5.82 10.64
C GLN A 70 -2.68 5.20 12.01
N VAL A 71 -2.31 3.92 12.08
CA VAL A 71 -1.97 3.25 13.36
C VAL A 71 -0.77 3.94 14.02
N VAL A 72 0.31 4.16 13.28
CA VAL A 72 1.50 4.84 13.81
C VAL A 72 1.20 6.31 14.13
N GLY A 73 0.40 6.99 13.31
CA GLY A 73 -0.08 8.34 13.61
C GLY A 73 -0.86 8.39 14.93
N TRP A 74 -1.76 7.43 15.14
CA TRP A 74 -2.53 7.30 16.36
C TRP A 74 -1.65 6.98 17.58
N HIS A 75 -0.62 6.15 17.41
CA HIS A 75 0.36 5.88 18.48
C HIS A 75 1.11 7.12 18.92
N LYS A 76 1.47 8.00 17.98
CA LYS A 76 2.09 9.28 18.30
C LYS A 76 1.12 10.16 19.09
N MET A 77 -0.12 10.29 18.62
CA MET A 77 -1.11 11.18 19.23
C MET A 77 -1.58 10.70 20.61
N SER A 78 -1.80 9.40 20.78
CA SER A 78 -2.22 8.78 22.04
C SER A 78 -1.07 8.62 23.05
N LYS A 79 0.14 9.06 22.71
CA LYS A 79 1.38 8.86 23.48
C LYS A 79 1.74 7.40 23.72
N ARG A 80 1.07 6.43 23.07
CA ARG A 80 1.47 5.01 23.08
C ARG A 80 2.88 4.82 22.53
N ILE A 81 3.32 5.69 21.62
CA ILE A 81 4.69 5.70 21.10
C ILE A 81 5.74 5.80 22.23
N ASN A 82 5.45 6.49 23.33
CA ASN A 82 6.36 6.65 24.46
C ASN A 82 6.62 5.33 25.18
N VAL A 83 5.64 4.42 25.21
CA VAL A 83 5.79 3.08 25.78
C VAL A 83 6.80 2.28 24.96
N TYR A 84 6.70 2.32 23.64
CA TYR A 84 7.65 1.64 22.75
C TYR A 84 9.04 2.27 22.80
N VAL A 85 9.13 3.60 22.86
CA VAL A 85 10.41 4.33 23.00
C VAL A 85 11.10 4.04 24.34
N ALA A 86 10.34 3.90 25.44
CA ALA A 86 10.89 3.56 26.76
C ALA A 86 11.31 2.08 26.88
N SER A 87 10.84 1.23 25.98
CA SER A 87 11.22 -0.18 25.88
C SER A 87 12.52 -0.32 25.06
N PRO A 88 13.22 -1.48 25.10
CA PRO A 88 14.47 -1.66 24.37
C PRO A 88 14.26 -1.90 22.86
N LEU A 89 13.26 -1.24 22.26
CA LEU A 89 12.93 -1.29 20.84
C LEU A 89 13.66 -0.19 20.07
N THR A 90 14.21 -0.55 18.92
CA THR A 90 14.64 0.43 17.92
C THR A 90 13.47 0.86 17.03
N LEU A 91 13.60 2.02 16.38
CA LEU A 91 12.62 2.48 15.39
C LEU A 91 12.39 1.46 14.27
N ALA A 92 13.47 0.82 13.80
CA ALA A 92 13.39 -0.19 12.75
C ALA A 92 12.63 -1.43 13.21
N GLU A 93 12.86 -1.91 14.44
CA GLU A 93 12.13 -3.05 15.01
C GLU A 93 10.64 -2.73 15.20
N TYR A 94 10.32 -1.54 15.72
CA TYR A 94 8.95 -1.07 15.86
C TYR A 94 8.23 -1.01 14.52
N TYR A 95 8.83 -0.34 13.53
CA TYR A 95 8.20 -0.16 12.22
C TYR A 95 8.08 -1.48 11.45
N ALA A 96 9.10 -2.35 11.51
CA ALA A 96 8.99 -3.68 10.93
C ALA A 96 7.85 -4.49 11.57
N GLY A 97 7.68 -4.40 12.89
CA GLY A 97 6.54 -5.01 13.59
C GLY A 97 5.20 -4.45 13.12
N MET A 98 5.10 -3.13 12.92
CA MET A 98 3.90 -2.46 12.42
C MET A 98 3.52 -2.92 11.00
N VAL A 99 4.51 -3.03 10.10
CA VAL A 99 4.28 -3.52 8.73
C VAL A 99 3.87 -4.99 8.74
N LEU A 100 4.56 -5.83 9.52
CA LEU A 100 4.22 -7.26 9.64
C LEU A 100 2.81 -7.47 10.20
N ALA A 101 2.36 -6.62 11.14
CA ALA A 101 1.01 -6.68 11.68
C ALA A 101 -0.10 -6.48 10.63
N GLN A 102 0.21 -5.80 9.51
CA GLN A 102 -0.78 -5.56 8.45
C GLN A 102 -0.77 -6.62 7.34
N LEU A 103 0.21 -7.54 7.33
CA LEU A 103 0.26 -8.59 6.31
C LEU A 103 -1.00 -9.47 6.25
N PRO A 104 -1.65 -9.85 7.37
CA PRO A 104 -2.91 -10.59 7.31
C PRO A 104 -4.01 -9.85 6.53
N ILE A 105 -4.10 -8.53 6.70
CA ILE A 105 -5.08 -7.71 5.97
C ILE A 105 -4.68 -7.57 4.52
N LEU A 106 -3.38 -7.41 4.22
CA LEU A 106 -2.90 -7.43 2.85
C LEU A 106 -3.31 -8.73 2.15
N VAL A 107 -3.19 -9.89 2.82
CA VAL A 107 -3.64 -11.18 2.25
C VAL A 107 -5.16 -11.17 1.98
N ILE A 108 -5.97 -10.57 2.87
CA ILE A 108 -7.41 -10.41 2.65
C ILE A 108 -7.68 -9.50 1.44
N GLU A 109 -7.01 -8.34 1.35
CA GLU A 109 -7.11 -7.41 0.22
C GLU A 109 -6.71 -8.04 -1.12
N LEU A 110 -5.72 -8.93 -1.08
CA LEU A 110 -5.23 -9.64 -2.26
C LEU A 110 -6.04 -10.91 -2.59
N SER A 111 -6.98 -11.33 -1.74
CA SER A 111 -7.71 -12.60 -1.93
C SER A 111 -8.45 -12.66 -3.28
N MET A 112 -9.31 -11.68 -3.59
CA MET A 112 -10.04 -11.63 -4.86
C MET A 112 -9.12 -11.40 -6.08
N PRO A 113 -8.15 -10.46 -6.08
CA PRO A 113 -7.19 -10.37 -7.17
C PRO A 113 -6.45 -11.68 -7.43
N LEU A 114 -6.03 -12.41 -6.39
CA LEU A 114 -5.35 -13.69 -6.54
C LEU A 114 -6.26 -14.79 -7.09
N ILE A 115 -7.53 -14.83 -6.66
CA ILE A 115 -8.54 -15.73 -7.24
C ILE A 115 -8.67 -15.43 -8.74
N VAL A 116 -8.86 -14.18 -9.14
CA VAL A 116 -9.00 -13.80 -10.55
C VAL A 116 -7.72 -14.11 -11.34
N ALA A 117 -6.55 -13.86 -10.77
CA ALA A 117 -5.27 -14.17 -11.42
C ALA A 117 -5.09 -15.68 -11.65
N SER A 118 -5.50 -16.52 -10.68
CA SER A 118 -5.49 -17.97 -10.84
C SER A 118 -6.48 -18.45 -11.92
N LEU A 119 -7.68 -17.87 -11.98
CA LEU A 119 -8.68 -18.17 -13.01
C LEU A 119 -8.18 -17.79 -14.41
N MET A 120 -7.39 -16.72 -14.49
CA MET A 120 -6.76 -16.24 -15.73
C MET A 120 -5.46 -16.95 -16.07
N ARG A 121 -5.04 -17.93 -15.25
CA ARG A 121 -3.82 -18.73 -15.45
C ARG A 121 -2.57 -17.86 -15.57
N LEU A 122 -2.48 -16.79 -14.77
CA LEU A 122 -1.25 -16.01 -14.65
C LEU A 122 -0.12 -16.94 -14.17
N ASP A 123 1.06 -16.80 -14.75
CA ASP A 123 2.18 -17.67 -14.37
C ASP A 123 2.61 -17.40 -12.90
N PRO A 124 3.09 -18.43 -12.18
CA PRO A 124 3.47 -18.27 -10.78
C PRO A 124 4.57 -17.23 -10.52
N VAL A 125 5.45 -16.99 -11.50
CA VAL A 125 6.53 -16.00 -11.37
C VAL A 125 5.94 -14.60 -11.38
N SER A 126 5.03 -14.31 -12.31
CA SER A 126 4.30 -13.04 -12.36
C SER A 126 3.47 -12.81 -11.11
N LEU A 127 2.81 -13.83 -10.57
CA LEU A 127 2.10 -13.74 -9.28
C LEU A 127 3.04 -13.36 -8.14
N LEU A 128 4.20 -14.00 -8.04
CA LEU A 128 5.21 -13.70 -7.02
C LEU A 128 5.74 -12.27 -7.17
N LEU A 129 6.05 -11.84 -8.40
CA LEU A 129 6.53 -10.49 -8.69
C LEU A 129 5.47 -9.43 -8.37
N LEU A 130 4.20 -9.67 -8.67
CA LEU A 130 3.08 -8.81 -8.31
C LEU A 130 2.91 -8.72 -6.79
N PHE A 131 3.06 -9.83 -6.07
CA PHE A 131 3.03 -9.85 -4.61
C PHE A 131 4.19 -9.03 -4.01
N VAL A 132 5.42 -9.22 -4.51
CA VAL A 132 6.58 -8.41 -4.10
C VAL A 132 6.33 -6.93 -4.39
N LEU A 133 5.78 -6.60 -5.57
CA LEU A 133 5.47 -5.23 -5.94
C LEU A 133 4.38 -4.62 -5.04
N SER A 134 3.43 -5.41 -4.55
CA SER A 134 2.45 -4.97 -3.55
C SER A 134 3.09 -4.63 -2.19
N ILE A 135 4.10 -5.38 -1.77
CA ILE A 135 4.88 -5.07 -0.55
C ILE A 135 5.67 -3.78 -0.75
N ILE A 136 6.27 -3.58 -1.93
CA ILE A 136 6.95 -2.33 -2.27
C ILE A 136 5.97 -1.16 -2.24
N ALA A 137 4.76 -1.32 -2.80
CA ALA A 137 3.70 -0.32 -2.76
C ALA A 137 3.27 0.02 -1.32
N LEU A 138 3.19 -0.98 -0.45
CA LEU A 138 2.91 -0.81 0.99
C LEU A 138 3.99 0.01 1.69
N LEU A 139 5.27 -0.37 1.51
CA LEU A 139 6.39 0.37 2.09
C LEU A 139 6.41 1.81 1.58
N LEU A 140 6.25 2.00 0.27
CA LEU A 140 6.24 3.33 -0.33
C LEU A 140 5.08 4.19 0.20
N GLY A 141 3.86 3.66 0.20
CA GLY A 141 2.67 4.35 0.69
C GLY A 141 2.78 4.72 2.17
N SER A 142 3.28 3.81 2.99
CA SER A 142 3.47 4.08 4.42
C SER A 142 4.55 5.12 4.68
N PHE A 143 5.73 5.04 4.05
CA PHE A 143 6.78 6.03 4.23
C PHE A 143 6.34 7.43 3.80
N LEU A 144 5.69 7.52 2.63
CA LEU A 144 5.24 8.79 2.08
C LEU A 144 4.17 9.42 2.97
N VAL A 145 3.13 8.67 3.33
CA VAL A 145 2.01 9.23 4.10
C VAL A 145 2.39 9.46 5.56
N LEU A 146 3.25 8.64 6.17
CA LEU A 146 3.78 8.92 7.50
C LEU A 146 4.54 10.24 7.57
N SER A 147 5.28 10.60 6.51
CA SER A 147 5.98 11.90 6.47
C SER A 147 5.04 13.11 6.56
N VAL A 148 3.76 12.91 6.22
CA VAL A 148 2.67 13.90 6.36
C VAL A 148 1.97 13.75 7.71
N VAL A 149 1.48 12.54 8.03
CA VAL A 149 0.66 12.24 9.21
C VAL A 149 1.35 12.61 10.51
N LEU A 150 2.67 12.41 10.60
CA LEU A 150 3.44 12.74 11.80
C LEU A 150 3.48 14.25 12.10
N ARG A 151 3.05 15.11 11.18
CA ARG A 151 2.94 16.57 11.40
C ARG A 151 1.54 17.01 11.84
N ILE A 152 0.57 16.11 11.79
CA ILE A 152 -0.81 16.38 12.20
C ILE A 152 -0.86 16.49 13.73
N LYS A 153 -1.53 17.53 14.23
CA LYS A 153 -1.71 17.79 15.67
C LYS A 153 -3.03 17.27 16.22
N ASN A 154 -4.06 17.17 15.37
CA ASN A 154 -5.38 16.71 15.76
C ASN A 154 -5.58 15.25 15.30
N PRO A 155 -5.80 14.29 16.22
CA PRO A 155 -5.99 12.89 15.87
C PRO A 155 -7.18 12.67 14.92
N ALA A 156 -8.25 13.45 15.05
CA ALA A 156 -9.43 13.36 14.17
C ALA A 156 -9.10 13.67 12.70
N ASN A 157 -8.00 14.38 12.45
CA ASN A 157 -7.59 14.74 11.08
C ASN A 157 -6.71 13.67 10.42
N ILE A 158 -6.28 12.63 11.13
CA ILE A 158 -5.38 11.62 10.56
C ILE A 158 -6.05 10.94 9.37
N SER A 159 -7.22 10.32 9.58
CA SER A 159 -7.98 9.66 8.51
C SER A 159 -8.50 10.65 7.47
N ALA A 160 -8.88 11.86 7.89
CA ALA A 160 -9.30 12.93 6.99
C ALA A 160 -8.19 13.40 6.03
N ILE A 161 -6.93 13.13 6.34
CA ILE A 161 -5.79 13.41 5.44
C ILE A 161 -5.35 12.16 4.68
N THR A 162 -5.25 11.00 5.33
CA THR A 162 -4.77 9.78 4.64
C THR A 162 -5.77 9.32 3.57
N ASN A 163 -7.07 9.37 3.83
CA ASN A 163 -8.09 8.87 2.90
C ASN A 163 -8.12 9.66 1.58
N PRO A 164 -8.11 11.02 1.58
CA PRO A 164 -7.97 11.78 0.35
C PRO A 164 -6.64 11.55 -0.36
N ILE A 165 -5.51 11.42 0.36
CA ILE A 165 -4.22 11.13 -0.27
C ILE A 165 -4.30 9.80 -1.03
N VAL A 166 -4.81 8.73 -0.41
CA VAL A 166 -4.99 7.44 -1.09
C VAL A 166 -5.93 7.57 -2.28
N THR A 167 -7.06 8.23 -2.11
CA THR A 167 -8.05 8.42 -3.19
C THR A 167 -7.45 9.17 -4.37
N LEU A 168 -6.78 10.30 -4.14
CA LEU A 168 -6.18 11.12 -5.20
C LEU A 168 -5.01 10.39 -5.88
N THR A 169 -4.22 9.63 -5.12
CA THR A 169 -3.10 8.87 -5.67
C THR A 169 -3.53 7.57 -6.32
N VAL A 170 -4.78 7.13 -6.22
CA VAL A 170 -5.25 5.91 -6.90
C VAL A 170 -6.22 6.23 -8.04
N MET A 171 -7.11 7.19 -7.85
CA MET A 171 -8.20 7.47 -8.81
C MET A 171 -7.79 8.44 -9.91
N LEU A 172 -6.98 9.46 -9.59
CA LEU A 172 -6.50 10.42 -10.59
C LEU A 172 -5.47 9.81 -11.57
N PRO A 173 -4.42 9.10 -11.12
CA PRO A 173 -3.47 8.47 -12.03
C PRO A 173 -4.04 7.23 -12.74
N PRO A 174 -3.41 6.75 -13.82
CA PRO A 174 -3.85 5.58 -14.58
C PRO A 174 -3.52 4.26 -13.86
N VAL A 175 -4.12 4.08 -12.67
CA VAL A 175 -4.00 2.84 -11.89
C VAL A 175 -5.07 1.85 -12.32
N TYR A 176 -6.35 2.22 -12.21
CA TYR A 176 -7.48 1.38 -12.61
C TYR A 176 -7.74 1.36 -14.13
N TYR A 177 -7.15 2.29 -14.87
CA TYR A 177 -7.32 2.42 -16.32
C TYR A 177 -5.96 2.55 -17.01
N PRO A 178 -5.81 2.13 -18.27
CA PRO A 178 -4.52 2.17 -18.95
C PRO A 178 -4.09 3.61 -19.21
N ALA A 179 -2.79 3.92 -19.09
CA ALA A 179 -2.26 5.25 -19.38
C ALA A 179 -2.57 5.73 -20.81
N LYS A 180 -2.74 4.81 -21.76
CA LYS A 180 -3.16 5.11 -23.14
C LYS A 180 -4.51 5.81 -23.24
N ALA A 181 -5.37 5.73 -22.22
CA ALA A 181 -6.64 6.46 -22.17
C ALA A 181 -6.45 7.98 -22.00
N LEU A 182 -5.28 8.44 -21.53
CA LEU A 182 -4.96 9.86 -21.41
C LEU A 182 -4.33 10.39 -22.71
N PRO A 183 -4.46 11.69 -23.03
CA PRO A 183 -3.67 12.32 -24.08
C PRO A 183 -2.18 12.32 -23.73
N GLU A 184 -1.32 12.28 -24.75
CA GLU A 184 0.11 11.98 -24.59
C GLU A 184 0.86 12.81 -23.53
N PRO A 185 0.72 14.14 -23.45
CA PRO A 185 1.43 14.92 -22.42
C PRO A 185 1.06 14.51 -21.00
N TYR A 186 -0.22 14.15 -20.79
CA TYR A 186 -0.73 13.76 -19.48
C TYR A 186 -0.26 12.36 -19.07
N ARG A 187 0.05 11.47 -20.03
CA ARG A 187 0.60 10.14 -19.74
C ARG A 187 1.92 10.26 -18.98
N TYR A 188 2.83 11.08 -19.49
CA TYR A 188 4.13 11.30 -18.87
C TYR A 188 4.03 12.10 -17.58
N PHE A 189 3.15 13.10 -17.52
CA PHE A 189 2.92 13.87 -16.29
C PHE A 189 2.44 12.97 -15.14
N MET A 190 1.56 12.02 -15.42
CA MET A 190 1.06 11.10 -14.40
C MET A 190 2.13 10.17 -13.85
N LEU A 191 3.25 9.92 -14.55
CA LEU A 191 4.36 9.12 -14.02
C LEU A 191 5.02 9.76 -12.78
N ILE A 192 4.80 11.06 -12.55
CA ILE A 192 5.25 11.73 -11.32
C ILE A 192 4.54 11.16 -10.10
N VAL A 193 3.28 10.75 -10.21
CA VAL A 193 2.51 10.21 -9.09
C VAL A 193 3.03 8.81 -8.76
N PRO A 194 3.38 8.48 -7.49
CA PRO A 194 4.12 7.26 -7.12
C PRO A 194 3.42 5.95 -7.47
N THR A 195 2.09 5.97 -7.54
CA THR A 195 1.26 4.81 -7.89
C THR A 195 1.23 4.52 -9.39
N THR A 196 1.50 5.52 -10.25
CA THR A 196 1.55 5.32 -11.70
C THR A 196 2.67 4.37 -12.12
N PRO A 197 3.96 4.58 -11.75
CA PRO A 197 5.00 3.65 -12.13
C PRO A 197 4.81 2.26 -11.49
N LEU A 198 4.18 2.18 -10.30
CA LEU A 198 3.78 0.90 -9.70
C LEU A 198 2.74 0.17 -10.55
N ALA A 199 1.69 0.88 -11.02
CA ALA A 199 0.64 0.30 -11.84
C ALA A 199 1.15 -0.12 -13.23
N GLU A 200 2.01 0.69 -13.85
CA GLU A 200 2.65 0.36 -15.13
C GLU A 200 3.59 -0.85 -15.00
N ALA A 201 4.37 -0.93 -13.91
CA ALA A 201 5.20 -2.10 -13.61
C ALA A 201 4.36 -3.36 -13.38
N ALA A 202 3.23 -3.24 -12.69
CA ALA A 202 2.31 -4.35 -12.47
C ALA A 202 1.69 -4.86 -13.77
N ARG A 203 1.29 -3.94 -14.66
CA ARG A 203 0.79 -4.27 -16.00
C ARG A 203 1.85 -5.01 -16.83
N LEU A 204 3.10 -4.52 -16.80
CA LEU A 204 4.23 -5.19 -17.43
C LEU A 204 4.43 -6.62 -16.92
N ILE A 205 4.47 -6.79 -15.59
CA ILE A 205 4.64 -8.12 -14.97
C ILE A 205 3.49 -9.05 -15.37
N ALA A 206 2.27 -8.54 -15.40
CA ALA A 206 1.10 -9.32 -15.81
C ALA A 206 1.01 -9.59 -17.32
N GLY A 207 1.99 -9.14 -18.12
CA GLY A 207 1.97 -9.26 -19.58
C GLY A 207 0.87 -8.42 -20.25
N MET A 208 0.42 -7.34 -19.59
CA MET A 208 -0.70 -6.52 -20.02
C MET A 208 -0.24 -5.19 -20.62
N GLY A 209 -0.43 -5.05 -21.93
CA GLY A 209 -0.20 -3.79 -22.64
C GLY A 209 1.28 -3.42 -22.77
N THR A 210 1.52 -2.22 -23.30
CA THR A 210 2.87 -1.64 -23.39
C THR A 210 2.94 -0.45 -22.43
N PRO A 211 3.99 -0.35 -21.62
CA PRO A 211 4.14 0.74 -20.66
C PRO A 211 4.39 2.05 -21.41
N VAL A 212 4.17 3.17 -20.72
CA VAL A 212 4.47 4.52 -21.25
C VAL A 212 5.98 4.71 -21.44
N VAL A 213 6.79 4.10 -20.57
CA VAL A 213 8.25 4.16 -20.57
C VAL A 213 8.84 2.77 -20.35
N ASP A 214 10.12 2.61 -20.67
CA ASP A 214 10.80 1.32 -20.49
C ASP A 214 10.79 0.83 -19.03
N ALA A 215 10.86 -0.49 -18.87
CA ALA A 215 10.81 -1.14 -17.56
C ALA A 215 11.88 -0.62 -16.59
N TRP A 216 13.10 -0.35 -17.07
CA TRP A 216 14.18 0.17 -16.22
C TRP A 216 13.90 1.59 -15.70
N VAL A 217 13.18 2.41 -16.48
CA VAL A 217 12.76 3.75 -16.06
C VAL A 217 11.73 3.62 -14.94
N LEU A 218 10.75 2.72 -15.05
CA LEU A 218 9.78 2.46 -13.99
C LEU A 218 10.45 2.03 -12.68
N ILE A 219 11.44 1.14 -12.77
CA ILE A 219 12.23 0.70 -11.60
C ILE A 219 12.96 1.89 -10.97
N LEU A 220 13.61 2.73 -11.78
CA LEU A 220 14.30 3.93 -11.29
C LEU A 220 13.32 4.90 -10.61
N MET A 221 12.13 5.09 -11.17
CA MET A 221 11.11 5.97 -10.60
C MET A 221 10.58 5.44 -9.26
N ILE A 222 10.30 4.14 -9.16
CA ILE A 222 9.89 3.49 -7.90
C ILE A 222 11.01 3.63 -6.87
N ALA A 223 12.25 3.35 -7.24
CA ALA A 223 13.41 3.48 -6.35
C ALA A 223 13.60 4.94 -5.88
N ALA A 224 13.51 5.91 -6.78
CA ALA A 224 13.59 7.33 -6.46
C ALA A 224 12.50 7.75 -5.46
N TRP A 225 11.26 7.32 -5.68
CA TRP A 225 10.16 7.56 -4.75
C TRP A 225 10.36 6.89 -3.39
N LEU A 226 10.90 5.66 -3.37
CA LEU A 226 11.20 4.95 -2.13
C LEU A 226 12.28 5.69 -1.34
N THR A 227 13.37 6.10 -2.00
CA THR A 227 14.43 6.89 -1.37
C THR A 227 13.91 8.24 -0.87
N ALA A 228 13.15 8.98 -1.70
CA ALA A 228 12.61 10.27 -1.32
C ALA A 228 11.66 10.17 -0.11
N SER A 229 10.76 9.18 -0.10
CA SER A 229 9.83 8.97 1.00
C SER A 229 10.54 8.55 2.30
N ILE A 230 11.58 7.71 2.22
CA ILE A 230 12.43 7.38 3.39
C ILE A 230 13.12 8.63 3.92
N VAL A 231 13.74 9.44 3.06
CA VAL A 231 14.43 10.68 3.48
C VAL A 231 13.45 11.66 4.13
N LEU A 232 12.25 11.84 3.56
CA LEU A 232 11.20 12.69 4.12
C LEU A 232 10.71 12.17 5.47
N LEU A 233 10.54 10.85 5.60
CA LEU A 233 10.15 10.22 6.84
C LEU A 233 11.20 10.42 7.92
N LEU A 234 12.49 10.13 7.65
CA LEU A 234 13.58 10.29 8.61
C LEU A 234 13.74 11.74 9.09
N ARG A 235 13.44 12.72 8.24
CA ARG A 235 13.42 14.15 8.64
C ARG A 235 12.25 14.50 9.54
N THR A 236 11.16 13.74 9.50
CA THR A 236 9.91 14.05 10.20
C THR A 236 9.72 13.19 11.46
N PHE A 237 10.17 11.94 11.43
CA PHE A 237 10.06 10.99 12.54
C PHE A 237 11.22 11.19 13.51
N ARG A 238 10.91 11.65 14.73
CA ARG A 238 11.88 11.70 15.83
C ARG A 238 11.63 10.51 16.76
N TRP A 239 12.57 9.56 16.80
CA TRP A 239 12.52 8.45 17.75
C TRP A 239 13.14 8.89 19.08
N GLY A 240 12.32 9.08 20.10
CA GLY A 240 12.75 9.57 21.40
C GLY A 240 11.60 10.20 22.18
N LEU A 241 11.81 10.42 23.48
CA LEU A 241 10.90 11.19 24.33
C LEU A 241 11.11 12.67 23.99
N GLY A 242 10.28 13.21 23.11
CA GLY A 242 10.29 14.61 22.69
C GLY A 242 8.89 15.16 22.49
#